data_AF-A0A6H0SKP1-F1
#
_entry.id   AF-A0A6H0SKP1-F1
#
_cell.length_a   1.000
_cell.length_b   1.000
_cell.length_c   1.000
_cell.angle_alpha   90.00
_cell.angle_beta   90.00
_cell.angle_gamma   90.00
#
_symmetry.space_group_name_H-M   'P 1'
#
loop_
_entity.id
_entity.type
_entity.pdbx_description
1 polymer ?
#
loop_
_entity_poly.entity_id
_entity_poly.type
_entity_poly.pdbx_seq_one_letter_code
_entity_poly.pdbx_strand_id
1 'polypeptide(L)'
;MPSLSSILARIKIRLGSKHSEELMVYVVYGKQPSPFPDLDYIEPIIAIVASELECFAIQEKHPEIQVSWEARKVQNTEGIEMTAGSSLFLTHTTLLPYDEDDDGNPIFGIMDSPRPSALYRSRDTAEREAPDENLHKVALGEINLRGVGELLE
;
A
#
# COMPACT_ATOMS: atom_id res chain seq x y z
N MET A 1 50.74 -17.76 2.81
CA MET A 1 49.36 -18.32 2.82
C MET A 1 48.45 -17.31 3.51
N PRO A 2 47.38 -16.81 2.87
CA PRO A 2 46.48 -15.87 3.52
C PRO A 2 45.69 -16.57 4.65
N SER A 3 45.51 -15.88 5.78
CA SER A 3 44.84 -16.44 6.95
C SER A 3 43.35 -16.66 6.66
N LEU A 4 42.76 -17.70 7.27
CA LEU A 4 41.33 -18.03 7.16
C LEU A 4 40.43 -16.85 7.56
N SER A 5 40.90 -15.98 8.47
CA SER A 5 40.22 -14.74 8.85
C SER A 5 40.07 -13.73 7.71
N SER A 6 41.03 -13.64 6.79
CA SER A 6 40.96 -12.74 5.62
C SER A 6 39.98 -13.23 4.55
N ILE A 7 39.73 -14.54 4.50
CA ILE A 7 38.78 -15.16 3.57
C ILE A 7 37.35 -14.96 4.06
N LEU A 8 37.11 -15.14 5.37
CA LEU A 8 35.79 -14.90 5.97
C LEU A 8 35.37 -13.42 5.91
N ALA A 9 36.30 -12.49 6.11
CA ALA A 9 36.03 -11.05 5.96
C ALA A 9 35.67 -10.68 4.50
N ARG A 10 36.33 -11.30 3.51
CA ARG A 10 36.00 -11.10 2.08
C ARG A 10 34.65 -11.69 1.68
N ILE A 11 34.21 -12.77 2.32
CA ILE A 11 32.88 -13.34 2.12
C ILE A 11 31.81 -12.44 2.76
N LYS A 12 32.05 -11.92 3.98
CA LYS A 12 31.13 -10.98 4.65
C LYS A 12 30.95 -9.67 3.87
N ILE A 13 32.00 -9.17 3.23
CA ILE A 13 31.93 -7.95 2.39
C ILE A 13 31.26 -8.22 1.04
N ARG A 14 31.33 -9.45 0.50
CA ARG A 14 30.66 -9.82 -0.75
C ARG A 14 29.18 -10.23 -0.61
N LEU A 15 28.73 -10.50 0.61
CA LEU A 15 27.30 -10.73 0.92
C LEU A 15 26.55 -9.44 1.30
N GLY A 16 27.26 -8.32 1.46
CA GLY A 16 26.68 -7.01 1.80
C GLY A 16 26.31 -6.12 0.60
N SER A 17 26.23 -6.67 -0.61
CA SER A 17 25.96 -5.87 -1.82
C SER A 17 25.38 -6.74 -2.92
N LYS A 18 24.05 -6.68 -3.12
CA LYS A 18 23.38 -6.62 -4.45
C LYS A 18 21.89 -7.00 -4.49
N HIS A 19 21.16 -7.09 -3.39
CA HIS A 19 19.70 -7.02 -3.44
C HIS A 19 19.29 -5.79 -2.66
N SER A 20 18.91 -4.71 -3.36
CA SER A 20 17.97 -3.78 -2.77
C SER A 20 16.75 -4.64 -2.47
N GLU A 21 16.49 -4.95 -1.19
CA GLU A 21 15.28 -5.67 -0.84
C GLU A 21 14.12 -4.83 -1.38
N GLU A 22 13.38 -5.44 -2.31
CA GLU A 22 12.20 -4.82 -2.89
C GLU A 22 11.24 -4.56 -1.74
N LEU A 23 10.83 -3.30 -1.56
CA LEU A 23 10.04 -2.95 -0.41
C LEU A 23 8.64 -3.55 -0.57
N MET A 24 8.25 -4.38 0.38
CA MET A 24 6.94 -5.00 0.44
C MET A 24 6.08 -4.30 1.49
N VAL A 25 4.81 -4.12 1.18
CA VAL A 25 3.77 -3.67 2.10
C VAL A 25 2.57 -4.59 1.99
N TYR A 26 1.61 -4.44 2.90
CA TYR A 26 0.36 -5.18 2.91
C TYR A 26 -0.79 -4.23 2.69
N VAL A 27 -1.57 -4.48 1.64
CA VAL A 27 -2.85 -3.81 1.39
C VAL A 27 -3.90 -4.56 2.18
N VAL A 28 -4.53 -3.90 3.14
CA VAL A 28 -5.51 -4.49 4.06
C VAL A 28 -6.91 -4.07 3.63
N TYR A 29 -7.79 -5.06 3.51
CA TYR A 29 -9.19 -4.88 3.17
C TYR A 29 -10.09 -5.22 4.36
N GLY A 30 -11.23 -4.52 4.44
CA GLY A 30 -12.19 -4.69 5.54
C GLY A 30 -13.59 -4.92 5.02
N LYS A 31 -14.00 -6.19 4.92
CA LYS A 31 -15.36 -6.53 4.51
C LYS A 31 -16.37 -6.19 5.61
N GLN A 32 -17.36 -5.39 5.26
CA GLN A 32 -18.33 -4.79 6.19
C GLN A 32 -19.68 -4.52 5.49
N PRO A 33 -20.77 -4.29 6.24
CA PRO A 33 -22.06 -3.94 5.64
C PRO A 33 -21.96 -2.69 4.77
N SER A 34 -22.60 -2.74 3.61
CA SER A 34 -22.58 -1.62 2.67
C SER A 34 -23.40 -0.43 3.18
N PRO A 35 -22.91 0.81 3.04
CA PRO A 35 -23.73 2.01 3.22
C PRO A 35 -24.69 2.25 2.03
N PHE A 36 -24.48 1.56 0.90
CA PHE A 36 -25.29 1.67 -0.31
C PHE A 36 -26.41 0.63 -0.31
N PRO A 37 -27.66 1.02 -0.63
CA PRO A 37 -28.83 0.14 -0.53
C PRO A 37 -28.84 -1.03 -1.52
N ASP A 38 -28.09 -0.91 -2.63
CA ASP A 38 -28.07 -1.90 -3.71
C ASP A 38 -26.99 -2.99 -3.50
N LEU A 39 -26.19 -2.87 -2.44
CA LEU A 39 -25.12 -3.82 -2.09
C LEU A 39 -25.33 -4.30 -0.65
N ASP A 40 -25.12 -5.59 -0.38
CA ASP A 40 -25.21 -6.11 0.99
C ASP A 40 -23.93 -5.77 1.79
N TYR A 41 -22.77 -5.80 1.12
CA TYR A 41 -21.46 -5.60 1.72
C TYR A 41 -20.56 -4.79 0.80
N ILE A 42 -19.56 -4.15 1.40
CA ILE A 42 -18.37 -3.60 0.74
C ILE A 42 -17.10 -4.16 1.37
N GLU A 43 -16.00 -4.14 0.64
CA GLU A 43 -14.64 -4.53 1.07
C GLU A 43 -13.60 -3.49 0.60
N PRO A 44 -13.64 -2.26 1.13
CA PRO A 44 -12.67 -1.21 0.79
C PRO A 44 -11.27 -1.52 1.31
N ILE A 45 -10.27 -0.81 0.80
CA ILE A 45 -8.93 -0.80 1.40
C ILE A 45 -9.01 0.03 2.68
N ILE A 46 -8.74 -0.60 3.82
CA ILE A 46 -8.85 0.06 5.14
C ILE A 46 -7.51 0.44 5.74
N ALA A 47 -6.39 -0.08 5.20
CA ALA A 47 -5.04 0.32 5.58
C ALA A 47 -4.00 -0.16 4.56
N ILE A 48 -2.86 0.54 4.49
CA ILE A 48 -1.63 0.01 3.91
C ILE A 48 -0.59 -0.07 5.04
N VAL A 49 -0.04 -1.25 5.33
CA VAL A 49 0.89 -1.44 6.48
C VAL A 49 2.21 -2.08 6.06
N ALA A 50 3.26 -1.88 6.86
CA ALA A 50 4.60 -2.34 6.50
C ALA A 50 4.83 -3.81 6.83
N SER A 51 4.02 -4.40 7.72
CA SER A 51 4.21 -5.77 8.19
C SER A 51 2.92 -6.54 8.35
N GLU A 52 2.98 -7.86 8.17
CA GLU A 52 1.84 -8.76 8.39
C GLU A 52 1.36 -8.76 9.85
N LEU A 53 2.27 -8.50 10.80
CA LEU A 53 1.93 -8.36 12.22
C LEU A 53 0.92 -7.23 12.45
N GLU A 54 1.04 -6.13 11.72
CA GLU A 54 0.08 -5.02 11.80
C GLU A 54 -1.29 -5.42 11.24
N CYS A 55 -1.35 -6.26 10.20
CA CYS A 55 -2.60 -6.82 9.68
C CYS A 55 -3.35 -7.62 10.77
N PHE A 56 -2.64 -8.50 11.47
CA PHE A 56 -3.21 -9.23 12.60
C PHE A 56 -3.68 -8.30 13.72
N ALA A 57 -2.91 -7.25 14.04
CA ALA A 57 -3.30 -6.28 15.05
C ALA A 57 -4.57 -5.50 14.66
N ILE A 58 -4.78 -5.21 13.37
CA ILE A 58 -6.03 -4.62 12.86
C ILE A 58 -7.20 -5.59 13.05
N GLN A 59 -7.03 -6.86 12.66
CA GLN A 59 -8.06 -7.89 12.82
C GLN A 59 -8.47 -8.09 14.29
N GLU A 60 -7.51 -8.09 15.22
CA GLU A 60 -7.80 -8.23 16.65
C GLU A 60 -8.55 -7.02 17.24
N LYS A 61 -8.24 -5.81 16.75
CA LYS A 61 -8.90 -4.57 17.22
C LYS A 61 -10.32 -4.39 16.69
N HIS A 62 -10.62 -4.97 15.53
CA HIS A 62 -11.89 -4.80 14.83
C HIS A 62 -12.56 -6.16 14.52
N PRO A 63 -12.99 -6.92 15.54
CA PRO A 63 -13.60 -8.23 15.36
C PRO A 63 -14.96 -8.19 14.63
N GLU A 64 -15.57 -7.02 14.51
CA GLU A 64 -16.84 -6.80 13.80
C GLU A 64 -16.71 -6.79 12.27
N ILE A 65 -15.49 -6.63 11.73
CA ILE A 65 -15.22 -6.67 10.30
C ILE A 65 -14.44 -7.92 9.92
N GLN A 66 -14.67 -8.41 8.70
CA GLN A 66 -13.86 -9.49 8.15
C GLN A 66 -12.64 -8.87 7.46
N VAL A 67 -11.49 -8.90 8.15
CA VAL A 67 -10.22 -8.37 7.63
C VAL A 67 -9.54 -9.39 6.72
N SER A 68 -9.02 -8.92 5.59
CA SER A 68 -8.16 -9.69 4.69
C SER A 68 -7.00 -8.82 4.21
N TRP A 69 -5.91 -9.39 3.68
CA TRP A 69 -4.78 -8.62 3.16
C TRP A 69 -4.05 -9.32 2.03
N GLU A 70 -3.37 -8.52 1.20
CA GLU A 70 -2.45 -9.01 0.18
C GLU A 70 -1.09 -8.30 0.29
N ALA A 71 -0.01 -9.05 0.08
CA ALA A 71 1.32 -8.48 0.01
C ALA A 71 1.56 -7.86 -1.37
N ARG A 72 2.02 -6.61 -1.40
CA ARG A 72 2.32 -5.87 -2.63
C ARG A 72 3.73 -5.30 -2.58
N LYS A 73 4.42 -5.39 -3.70
CA LYS A 73 5.68 -4.70 -3.93
C LYS A 73 5.41 -3.23 -4.21
N VAL A 74 6.15 -2.36 -3.53
CA VAL A 74 6.23 -0.94 -3.88
C VAL A 74 7.24 -0.79 -5.01
N GLN A 75 6.82 -0.21 -6.12
CA GLN A 75 7.68 0.01 -7.27
C GLN A 75 8.68 1.15 -7.02
N ASN A 76 9.87 1.01 -7.62
CA ASN A 76 10.93 2.04 -7.64
C ASN A 76 11.41 2.50 -6.24
N THR A 77 11.69 1.54 -5.34
CA THR A 77 12.15 1.82 -3.95
C THR A 77 13.64 1.61 -3.72
N GLU A 78 14.48 1.62 -4.76
CA GLU A 78 15.90 1.30 -4.61
C GLU A 78 16.61 2.19 -3.57
N GLY A 79 17.03 1.59 -2.45
CA GLY A 79 17.84 2.25 -1.42
C GLY A 79 17.12 3.20 -0.47
N ILE A 80 15.78 3.16 -0.36
CA ILE A 80 15.03 4.08 0.48
C ILE A 80 14.12 3.36 1.48
N GLU A 81 14.32 3.63 2.77
CA GLU A 81 13.41 3.20 3.83
C GLU A 81 12.07 3.95 3.77
N MET A 82 10.99 3.28 4.18
CA MET A 82 9.68 3.90 4.38
C MET A 82 9.39 3.99 5.87
N THR A 83 8.88 5.14 6.29
CA THR A 83 8.39 5.37 7.65
C THR A 83 6.88 5.45 7.67
N ALA A 84 6.26 5.19 8.81
CA ALA A 84 4.84 5.48 9.02
C ALA A 84 4.51 6.92 8.60
N GLY A 85 3.35 7.11 7.96
CA GLY A 85 2.90 8.38 7.38
C GLY A 85 3.48 8.69 6.00
N SER A 86 4.40 7.87 5.46
CA SER A 86 4.88 8.06 4.08
C SER A 86 3.73 7.93 3.09
N SER A 87 3.63 8.87 2.16
CA SER A 87 2.66 8.78 1.06
C SER A 87 3.04 7.68 0.07
N LEU A 88 2.02 6.99 -0.39
CA LEU A 88 2.03 5.96 -1.41
C LEU A 88 0.94 6.27 -2.44
N PHE A 89 1.09 5.74 -3.65
CA PHE A 89 0.18 5.96 -4.75
C PHE A 89 -0.23 4.63 -5.35
N LEU A 90 -1.49 4.26 -5.17
CA LEU A 90 -2.12 3.10 -5.81
C LEU A 90 -2.65 3.53 -7.18
N THR A 91 -2.42 2.71 -8.20
CA THR A 91 -2.99 2.92 -9.53
C THR A 91 -4.20 2.02 -9.75
N HIS A 92 -5.22 2.55 -10.41
CA HIS A 92 -6.46 1.83 -10.67
C HIS A 92 -6.94 2.00 -12.11
N THR A 93 -7.27 0.89 -12.76
CA THR A 93 -7.77 0.86 -14.15
C THR A 93 -9.27 1.07 -14.26
N THR A 94 -10.04 0.75 -13.22
CA THR A 94 -11.52 0.69 -13.29
C THR A 94 -12.23 1.68 -12.37
N LEU A 95 -11.50 2.46 -11.58
CA LEU A 95 -12.08 3.35 -10.58
C LEU A 95 -12.02 4.78 -11.10
N LEU A 96 -13.18 5.43 -11.25
CA LEU A 96 -13.26 6.82 -11.65
C LEU A 96 -13.29 7.71 -10.40
N PRO A 97 -12.53 8.81 -10.38
CA PRO A 97 -12.62 9.78 -9.30
C PRO A 97 -13.98 10.45 -9.27
N TYR A 98 -14.42 10.82 -8.07
CA TYR A 98 -15.68 11.53 -7.85
C TYR A 98 -15.47 13.04 -7.82
N ASP A 99 -14.32 13.50 -7.31
CA ASP A 99 -13.95 14.92 -7.17
C ASP A 99 -12.42 15.11 -7.19
N GLU A 100 -11.94 16.32 -6.98
CA GLU A 100 -10.51 16.66 -6.79
C GLU A 100 -10.34 17.50 -5.51
N ASP A 101 -9.22 17.31 -4.80
CA ASP A 101 -8.88 18.17 -3.65
C ASP A 101 -8.30 19.53 -4.10
N ASP A 102 -8.04 20.43 -3.13
CA ASP A 102 -7.46 21.76 -3.40
C ASP A 102 -6.08 21.70 -4.09
N ASP A 103 -5.40 20.54 -4.03
CA ASP A 103 -4.10 20.28 -4.65
C ASP A 103 -4.23 19.52 -6.00
N GLY A 104 -5.45 19.32 -6.51
CA GLY A 104 -5.73 18.60 -7.75
C GLY A 104 -5.40 17.10 -7.67
N ASN A 105 -5.45 16.49 -6.48
CA ASN A 105 -5.41 15.05 -6.35
C ASN A 105 -6.82 14.47 -6.57
N PRO A 106 -6.95 13.36 -7.32
CA PRO A 106 -8.23 12.69 -7.48
C PRO A 106 -8.74 12.21 -6.13
N ILE A 107 -10.01 12.50 -5.86
CA ILE A 107 -10.72 12.02 -4.70
C ILE A 107 -11.62 10.86 -5.10
N PHE A 108 -11.54 9.76 -4.35
CA PHE A 108 -12.38 8.58 -4.54
C PHE A 108 -13.52 8.59 -3.52
N GLY A 109 -14.72 8.22 -3.98
CA GLY A 109 -15.80 7.85 -3.07
C GLY A 109 -15.55 6.47 -2.47
N ILE A 110 -16.42 6.03 -1.55
CA ILE A 110 -16.29 4.72 -0.92
C ILE A 110 -16.28 3.62 -1.98
N MET A 111 -15.21 2.82 -2.02
CA MET A 111 -15.02 1.79 -3.05
C MET A 111 -15.46 0.42 -2.53
N ASP A 112 -16.33 -0.27 -3.27
CA ASP A 112 -16.81 -1.60 -2.88
C ASP A 112 -15.66 -2.62 -2.84
N SER A 113 -14.98 -2.90 -3.95
CA SER A 113 -13.86 -3.85 -3.97
C SER A 113 -12.73 -3.32 -4.86
N PRO A 114 -12.00 -2.28 -4.41
CA PRO A 114 -10.90 -1.70 -5.16
C PRO A 114 -9.81 -2.76 -5.41
N ARG A 115 -9.27 -2.79 -6.62
CA ARG A 115 -8.15 -3.66 -7.00
C ARG A 115 -7.03 -2.85 -7.62
N PRO A 116 -6.07 -2.38 -6.81
CA PRO A 116 -4.91 -1.67 -7.34
C PRO A 116 -4.14 -2.53 -8.35
N SER A 117 -3.77 -1.95 -9.48
CA SER A 117 -2.92 -2.59 -10.48
C SER A 117 -1.45 -2.59 -10.00
N ALA A 118 -1.01 -1.49 -9.41
CA ALA A 118 0.33 -1.29 -8.87
C ALA A 118 0.34 -0.29 -7.71
N LEU A 119 1.50 -0.20 -7.06
CA LEU A 119 1.74 0.66 -5.92
C LEU A 119 3.11 1.33 -6.06
N TYR A 120 3.12 2.64 -5.92
CA TYR A 120 4.29 3.49 -6.16
C TYR A 120 4.60 4.36 -4.95
N ARG A 121 5.88 4.71 -4.80
CA ARG A 121 6.34 5.66 -3.79
C ARG A 121 6.13 7.12 -4.19
N SER A 122 6.18 7.43 -5.48
CA SER A 122 6.06 8.80 -5.98
C SER A 122 4.99 8.94 -7.05
N ARG A 123 4.29 10.07 -7.01
CA ARG A 123 3.28 10.49 -8.00
C ARG A 123 3.88 10.50 -9.41
N ASP A 124 5.01 11.19 -9.59
CA ASP A 124 5.69 11.30 -10.88
C ASP A 124 6.01 9.93 -11.53
N THR A 125 6.40 8.93 -10.72
CA THR A 125 6.67 7.59 -11.24
C THR A 125 5.37 6.90 -11.64
N ALA A 126 4.34 7.00 -10.80
CA ALA A 126 3.04 6.41 -11.07
C ALA A 126 2.41 7.01 -12.35
N GLU A 127 2.43 8.33 -12.50
CA GLU A 127 1.94 9.03 -13.71
C GLU A 127 2.73 8.65 -14.96
N ARG A 128 4.04 8.44 -14.84
CA ARG A 128 4.89 8.03 -15.96
C ARG A 128 4.67 6.57 -16.38
N GLU A 129 4.49 5.67 -15.41
CA GLU A 129 4.42 4.23 -15.66
C GLU A 129 2.99 3.72 -15.90
N ALA A 130 1.99 4.43 -15.39
CA ALA A 130 0.57 4.14 -15.56
C ALA A 130 -0.22 5.43 -15.91
N PRO A 131 0.07 6.09 -17.05
CA PRO A 131 -0.51 7.39 -17.40
C PRO A 131 -2.02 7.34 -17.66
N ASP A 132 -2.56 6.17 -17.99
CA ASP A 132 -3.98 5.96 -18.29
C ASP A 132 -4.77 5.45 -17.07
N GLU A 133 -4.16 5.41 -15.88
CA GLU A 133 -4.76 4.91 -14.65
C GLU A 133 -5.02 6.02 -13.63
N ASN A 134 -6.06 5.84 -12.81
CA ASN A 134 -6.39 6.77 -11.76
C ASN A 134 -5.48 6.56 -10.55
N LEU A 135 -4.99 7.66 -9.97
CA LEU A 135 -4.05 7.65 -8.85
C LEU A 135 -4.75 7.90 -7.53
N HIS A 136 -4.64 6.94 -6.63
CA HIS A 136 -5.16 6.99 -5.28
C HIS A 136 -4.00 7.14 -4.28
N LYS A 137 -3.92 8.32 -3.65
CA LYS A 137 -2.92 8.63 -2.63
C LYS A 137 -3.36 8.08 -1.27
N VAL A 138 -2.49 7.31 -0.64
CA VAL A 138 -2.70 6.69 0.68
C VAL A 138 -1.48 6.89 1.57
N ALA A 139 -1.64 6.86 2.88
CA ALA A 139 -0.52 6.93 3.83
C ALA A 139 -0.21 5.57 4.45
N LEU A 140 1.07 5.23 4.53
CA LEU A 140 1.53 4.01 5.19
C LEU A 140 1.22 4.05 6.70
N GLY A 141 0.53 3.04 7.21
CA GLY A 141 0.16 2.88 8.62
C GLY A 141 -1.12 3.63 9.02
N GLU A 142 -1.75 4.36 8.10
CA GLU A 142 -3.07 4.94 8.34
C GLU A 142 -4.15 3.86 8.26
N ILE A 143 -5.09 3.89 9.22
CA ILE A 143 -6.22 2.98 9.28
C ILE A 143 -7.50 3.79 9.19
N ASN A 144 -8.33 3.47 8.21
CA ASN A 144 -9.66 4.03 8.05
C ASN A 144 -10.64 2.92 7.67
N LEU A 145 -11.53 2.54 8.60
CA LEU A 145 -12.46 1.44 8.39
C LEU A 145 -13.42 1.68 7.23
N ARG A 146 -13.65 2.93 6.83
CA ARG A 146 -14.55 3.26 5.72
C ARG A 146 -13.85 3.31 4.36
N GLY A 147 -12.52 3.21 4.32
CA GLY A 147 -11.71 3.39 3.12
C GLY A 147 -10.60 4.43 3.33
N VAL A 148 -9.32 4.04 3.21
CA VAL A 148 -8.21 5.02 3.26
C VAL A 148 -8.20 5.85 1.98
N GLY A 149 -7.95 7.16 2.11
CA GLY A 149 -7.94 8.09 0.96
C GLY A 149 -9.30 8.29 0.28
N GLU A 150 -10.37 7.69 0.82
CA GLU A 150 -11.75 7.83 0.37
C GLU A 150 -12.46 8.92 1.19
N LEU A 151 -13.31 9.74 0.56
CA LEU A 151 -14.06 10.79 1.27
C LEU A 151 -14.99 10.19 2.33
N LEU A 152 -14.91 10.75 3.52
CA LEU A 152 -15.78 10.41 4.64
C LEU A 152 -16.69 11.57 5.05
N GLU A 153 -17.55 12.06 4.17
CA GLU A 153 -18.71 12.88 4.58
C GLU A 153 -19.97 12.52 3.79
#